data_AF-A0A529MG20-F1
#
_entry.id   AF-A0A529MG20-F1
#
_cell.length_a   1.000
_cell.length_b   1.000
_cell.length_c   1.000
_cell.angle_alpha   90.00
_cell.angle_beta   90.00
_cell.angle_gamma   90.00
#
_symmetry.space_group_name_H-M   'P 1'
#
loop_
_entity.id
_entity.type
_entity.pdbx_description
1 polymer ?
#
loop_
_entity_poly.entity_id
_entity_poly.type
_entity_poly.pdbx_seq_one_letter_code
_entity_poly.pdbx_strand_id
1 'polypeptide(L)' 'MATTRILEWLGRFYIVLLLGFLYLPIIVMAAMSSNASPFYQLPFEWTTDWYASLWQNDQLIAATWNSIEIAIITTLIST' A
#
# COMPACT_ATOMS: atom_id res chain seq x y z
N MET A 1 36.63 -16.99 5.37
CA MET A 1 35.41 -17.83 5.28
C MET A 1 34.37 -17.49 6.35
N ALA A 2 34.74 -17.30 7.63
CA ALA A 2 33.78 -16.90 8.67
C ALA A 2 33.29 -15.45 8.56
N THR A 3 34.18 -14.50 8.25
CA THR A 3 33.85 -13.06 8.13
C THR A 3 32.87 -12.77 7.00
N THR A 4 33.03 -13.44 5.85
CA THR A 4 32.11 -13.32 4.70
C THR A 4 30.71 -13.79 5.06
N ARG A 5 30.60 -14.91 5.78
CA ARG A 5 29.32 -15.46 6.24
C ARG A 5 28.59 -14.55 7.23
N ILE A 6 29.33 -13.84 8.09
CA ILE A 6 28.77 -12.86 9.04
C ILE A 6 28.27 -11.61 8.29
N LEU A 7 29.06 -11.09 7.36
CA LEU A 7 28.68 -9.94 6.51
C LEU A 7 27.43 -10.24 5.68
N GLU A 8 27.33 -11.45 5.11
CA GLU A 8 26.14 -11.90 4.38
C GLU A 8 24.89 -11.93 5.25
N TRP A 9 25.00 -12.43 6.48
CA TRP A 9 23.89 -12.46 7.44
C TRP A 9 23.44 -11.06 7.84
N LEU A 10 24.39 -10.16 8.14
CA LEU A 10 24.10 -8.77 8.46
C LEU A 10 23.46 -8.05 7.27
N GLY A 11 23.94 -8.28 6.05
CA GLY A 11 23.36 -7.74 4.83
C GLY A 11 21.92 -8.20 4.61
N ARG A 12 21.65 -9.51 4.77
CA ARG A 12 20.29 -10.06 4.69
C ARG A 12 19.38 -9.46 5.75
N PHE A 13 19.85 -9.38 6.99
CA PHE A 13 19.08 -8.79 8.09
C PHE A 13 18.76 -7.32 7.83
N TYR A 14 19.73 -6.54 7.34
CA TYR A 14 19.54 -5.15 6.95
C TYR A 14 18.49 -5.01 5.84
N ILE A 15 18.53 -5.85 4.80
CA ILE A 15 17.53 -5.84 3.73
C ILE A 15 16.14 -6.15 4.30
N VAL A 16 16.02 -7.13 5.19
CA VAL A 16 14.74 -7.46 5.84
C VAL A 16 14.22 -6.28 6.66
N LEU A 17 15.09 -5.59 7.42
CA LEU A 17 14.69 -4.40 8.17
C LEU A 17 14.28 -3.25 7.25
N LEU A 18 15.00 -3.02 6.16
CA LEU A 18 14.71 -1.96 5.19
C LEU A 18 13.37 -2.22 4.50
N LEU A 19 13.15 -3.44 4.01
CA LEU A 19 11.87 -3.84 3.42
C LEU A 19 10.76 -3.81 4.48
N GLY A 20 11.02 -4.30 5.69
CA GLY A 20 10.09 -4.20 6.80
C GLY A 20 9.65 -2.77 7.06
N PHE A 21 10.60 -1.84 7.16
CA PHE A 21 10.32 -0.41 7.36
C PHE A 21 9.51 0.20 6.21
N LEU A 22 9.80 -0.16 4.96
CA LEU A 22 9.09 0.35 3.78
C LEU A 22 7.66 -0.20 3.67
N TYR A 23 7.47 -1.50 3.91
CA TYR A 23 6.20 -2.18 3.67
C TYR A 23 5.27 -2.19 4.88
N LEU A 24 5.79 -2.12 6.11
CA LEU A 24 4.98 -2.08 7.33
C LEU A 24 3.92 -0.95 7.31
N PRO A 25 4.22 0.31 6.96
CA PRO A 25 3.19 1.35 6.89
C PRO A 25 2.13 1.05 5.82
N ILE A 26 2.50 0.44 4.70
CA ILE A 26 1.55 0.05 3.64
C ILE A 26 0.61 -1.04 4.16
N ILE A 27 1.15 -2.04 4.87
CA ILE A 27 0.37 -3.13 5.46
C ILE A 27 -0.57 -2.58 6.55
N VAL A 28 -0.10 -1.64 7.38
CA VAL A 28 -0.93 -0.98 8.39
C VAL A 28 -2.07 -0.21 7.73
N MET A 29 -1.80 0.58 6.69
CA MET A 29 -2.82 1.30 5.93
C MET A 29 -3.84 0.33 5.31
N ALA A 30 -3.37 -0.78 4.73
CA ALA A 30 -4.24 -1.80 4.15
C ALA A 30 -5.13 -2.46 5.23
N ALA A 31 -4.57 -2.84 6.37
CA ALA A 31 -5.34 -3.42 7.48
C ALA A 31 -6.37 -2.43 8.02
N MET A 32 -5.97 -1.17 8.19
CA MET A 32 -6.86 -0.12 8.68
C MET A 32 -7.92 0.33 7.66
N SER A 33 -7.73 0.05 6.37
CA SER A 33 -8.79 0.30 5.37
C SER A 33 -10.06 -0.53 5.61
N SER A 34 -9.93 -1.62 6.38
CA SER A 34 -11.06 -2.43 6.87
C SER A 34 -11.48 -2.07 8.30
N ASN A 35 -11.01 -0.95 8.86
CA ASN A 35 -11.42 -0.46 10.17
C ASN A 35 -12.68 0.42 10.05
N ALA A 36 -13.65 0.26 10.96
CA ALA A 36 -14.86 1.07 10.98
C ALA A 36 -14.58 2.54 11.30
N SER A 37 -13.47 2.83 11.98
CA SER A 37 -13.06 4.21 12.24
C SER A 37 -12.51 4.88 10.97
N PRO A 38 -13.10 6.01 10.52
CA PRO A 38 -12.59 6.77 9.38
C PRO A 38 -11.25 7.48 9.68
N PHE A 39 -10.87 7.58 10.96
CA PHE A 39 -9.66 8.27 11.40
C PHE A 39 -8.60 7.32 11.95
N TYR A 40 -8.63 6.04 11.56
CA TYR A 40 -7.62 5.04 11.96
C TYR A 40 -7.51 4.87 13.49
N GLN A 41 -8.62 5.07 14.22
CA GLN A 41 -8.63 4.97 15.68
C GLN A 41 -8.71 3.52 16.15
N LEU A 42 -8.22 3.28 17.36
CA LEU A 42 -8.35 2.01 18.08
C LEU A 42 -9.44 2.15 19.16
N PRO A 43 -10.18 1.09 19.50
CA PRO A 43 -9.99 -0.32 19.12
C PRO A 43 -10.32 -0.62 17.65
N PHE A 44 -9.70 -1.66 17.11
CA PHE A 44 -9.92 -2.09 15.71
C PHE A 44 -11.26 -2.78 15.56
N GLU A 45 -12.12 -2.25 14.70
CA GLU A 45 -13.44 -2.80 14.39
C GLU A 45 -13.50 -3.15 12.91
N TRP A 46 -13.69 -4.43 12.58
CA TRP A 46 -13.72 -4.87 11.20
C TRP A 46 -15.00 -4.43 10.49
N THR A 47 -14.88 -3.79 9.31
CA THR A 47 -15.99 -3.48 8.40
C THR A 47 -15.58 -3.61 6.93
N THR A 48 -16.56 -3.78 6.06
CA THR A 48 -16.41 -3.66 4.59
C THR A 48 -17.27 -2.55 3.99
N ASP A 49 -17.93 -1.74 4.82
CA ASP A 49 -18.89 -0.71 4.39
C ASP A 49 -18.26 0.35 3.50
N TRP A 50 -16.98 0.66 3.73
CA TRP A 50 -16.21 1.59 2.91
C TRP A 50 -16.07 1.11 1.46
N TYR A 51 -15.85 -0.19 1.25
CA TYR A 51 -15.76 -0.75 -0.10
C TYR A 51 -17.13 -0.74 -0.81
N ALA A 52 -18.21 -1.04 -0.08
CA ALA A 52 -19.56 -0.95 -0.64
C ALA A 52 -19.95 0.50 -0.98
N SER A 53 -19.57 1.45 -0.13
CA SER A 53 -19.79 2.88 -0.33
C SER A 53 -18.96 3.42 -1.49
N LEU A 54 -17.71 2.95 -1.65
CA LEU A 54 -16.85 3.28 -2.80
C LEU A 54 -17.47 2.81 -4.11
N TRP A 55 -18.06 1.62 -4.13
CA TRP A 55 -18.72 1.07 -5.33
C TRP A 55 -19.92 1.90 -5.80
N GLN A 56 -20.55 2.66 -4.90
CA GLN A 56 -21.68 3.55 -5.20
C GLN A 56 -21.22 4.99 -5.47
N ASN A 57 -19.91 5.26 -5.43
CA ASN A 57 -19.36 6.60 -5.64
C ASN A 57 -18.88 6.76 -7.09
N ASP A 58 -19.82 7.08 -7.98
CA ASP A 58 -19.54 7.27 -9.41
C ASP A 58 -18.46 8.33 -9.67
N GLN A 59 -18.37 9.36 -8.81
CA GLN A 59 -17.36 10.41 -8.95
C GLN A 59 -15.95 9.87 -8.72
N LEU A 60 -15.73 9.10 -7.66
CA LEU A 60 -14.42 8.48 -7.37
C LEU A 60 -14.05 7.44 -8.42
N ILE A 61 -15.03 6.65 -8.89
CA ILE A 61 -14.82 5.65 -9.94
C ILE A 61 -14.41 6.34 -11.25
N ALA A 62 -15.14 7.40 -11.66
CA ALA A 62 -14.81 8.15 -12.86
C ALA A 62 -13.43 8.82 -12.75
N ALA A 63 -13.09 9.41 -11.60
CA ALA A 63 -11.76 10.01 -11.38
C ALA A 63 -10.62 8.97 -11.47
N THR A 64 -10.87 7.75 -10.99
CA THR A 64 -9.92 6.64 -11.09
C THR A 64 -9.70 6.26 -12.56
N TRP A 65 -10.77 6.13 -13.35
CA TRP A 65 -10.66 5.83 -14.78
C TRP A 65 -9.96 6.93 -15.56
N ASN A 66 -10.31 8.19 -15.29
CA ASN A 66 -9.63 9.34 -15.90
C ASN A 66 -8.12 9.31 -15.61
N SER A 67 -7.72 8.95 -14.39
CA SER A 67 -6.30 8.86 -14.01
C SER A 67 -5.58 7.75 -14.79
N ILE A 68 -6.23 6.60 -14.99
CA ILE A 68 -5.68 5.48 -15.77
C ILE A 68 -5.55 5.86 -17.25
N GLU A 69 -6.56 6.51 -17.82
CA GLU A 69 -6.53 6.98 -19.21
C GLU A 69 -5.38 7.96 -19.44
N ILE A 70 -5.25 8.97 -18.56
CA ILE A 70 -4.16 9.94 -18.61
C ILE A 70 -2.80 9.24 -18.49
N ALA A 71 -2.65 8.29 -17.56
CA ALA A 71 -1.40 7.56 -17.37
C ALA A 71 -0.99 6.81 -18.65
N ILE A 72 -1.93 6.08 -19.27
CA ILE A 72 -1.67 5.31 -20.49
C ILE A 72 -1.27 6.23 -21.65
N ILE A 73 -2.05 7.29 -21.90
CA ILE A 73 -1.78 8.25 -22.98
C ILE A 73 -0.41 8.90 -22.77
N THR A 74 -0.11 9.31 -21.53
CA THR A 74 1.16 9.96 -21.19
C THR A 74 2.35 9.02 -21.41
N THR A 75 2.25 7.75 -20.99
CA THR A 75 3.30 6.76 -21.21
C THR A 75 3.56 6.52 -22.70
N LEU A 76 2.50 6.40 -23.51
CA LEU A 76 2.63 6.18 -24.96
C LEU A 76 3.25 7.37 -25.69
N ILE A 77 2.89 8.61 -25.31
CA ILE A 77 3.42 9.83 -25.95
C ILE A 77 4.86 10.11 -25.49
N SER A 78 5.21 9.78 -24.24
CA SER A 78 6.52 10.10 -23.65
C SER A 78 7.61 9.07 -23.95
N THR A 79 7.27 7.96 -24.61
CA THR A 79 8.23 6.94 -25.06
C THR A 79 8.73 7.27 -26.46
#